data_AF-A0A1E3GMV1-F1
#
_entry.id   AF-A0A1E3GMV1-F1
#
_cell.length_a   1.000
_cell.length_b   1.000
_cell.length_c   1.000
_cell.angle_alpha   90.00
_cell.angle_beta   90.00
_cell.angle_gamma   90.00
#
_symmetry.space_group_name_H-M   'P 1'
#
loop_
_entity.id
_entity.type
_entity.pdbx_description
1 polymer ?
#
loop_
_entity_poly.entity_id
_entity_poly.type
_entity_poly.pdbx_seq_one_letter_code
_entity_poly.pdbx_strand_id
1 'polypeptide(L)' 'MTLLKRARAAGLETNLELCTIPAERQHRLVAPCLPHLDLLIVNDSEIGAIAGAKTVAGGQTDLPPARRRRAPR' A
#
# COMPACT_ATOMS: atom_id res chain seq x y z
N MET A 1 17.67 -3.54 -0.15
CA MET A 1 17.05 -4.19 1.03
C MET A 1 17.51 -5.65 1.13
N THR A 2 18.32 -5.99 2.13
CA THR A 2 19.01 -7.30 2.19
C THR A 2 18.18 -8.41 2.85
N LEU A 3 17.31 -8.07 3.82
CA LEU A 3 16.55 -9.07 4.57
C LEU A 3 15.41 -9.68 3.74
N LEU A 4 14.51 -8.87 3.19
CA LEU A 4 13.36 -9.34 2.39
C LEU A 4 13.81 -10.18 1.19
N LYS A 5 14.87 -9.73 0.50
CA LYS A 5 15.49 -10.50 -0.60
C LYS A 5 15.96 -11.88 -0.15
N ARG A 6 16.57 -12.00 1.04
CA ARG A 6 17.04 -13.28 1.59
C ARG A 6 15.88 -14.15 2.07
N ALA A 7 14.87 -13.58 2.72
CA ALA A 7 13.68 -14.30 3.16
C ALA A 7 12.98 -14.95 1.95
N ARG A 8 12.75 -14.18 0.89
CA ARG A 8 12.19 -14.70 -0.36
C ARG A 8 13.05 -15.79 -0.99
N ALA A 9 14.38 -15.62 -1.02
CA ALA A 9 15.29 -16.64 -1.53
C ALA A 9 15.31 -17.94 -0.71
N ALA A 10 14.92 -17.87 0.56
CA ALA A 10 14.76 -19.02 1.45
C ALA A 10 13.37 -19.69 1.35
N GLY A 11 12.49 -19.23 0.45
CA GLY A 11 11.14 -19.76 0.29
C GLY A 11 10.15 -19.31 1.35
N LEU A 12 10.47 -18.25 2.11
CA LEU A 12 9.53 -17.63 3.04
C LEU A 12 8.61 -16.67 2.29
N GLU A 13 7.32 -16.70 2.62
CA GLU A 13 6.37 -15.69 2.18
C GLU A 13 6.66 -14.36 2.86
N THR A 14 6.74 -13.29 2.08
CA THR A 14 7.15 -11.96 2.53
C THR A 14 6.00 -10.97 2.44
N ASN A 15 5.70 -10.31 3.56
CA ASN A 15 4.65 -9.31 3.63
C ASN A 15 5.16 -8.00 4.24
N LEU A 16 4.44 -6.91 3.95
CA LEU A 16 4.64 -5.63 4.61
C LEU A 16 3.28 -4.98 4.90
N GLU A 17 3.13 -4.49 6.13
CA GLU A 17 2.02 -3.66 6.59
C GLU A 17 2.56 -2.29 6.98
N LEU A 18 1.79 -1.24 6.74
CA LEU A 18 2.26 0.13 6.91
C LEU A 18 1.79 0.75 8.22
N CYS A 19 2.65 1.63 8.73
CA CYS A 19 2.26 2.59 9.74
C CYS A 19 2.05 3.97 9.10
N THR A 20 1.18 4.77 9.72
CA THR A 20 0.89 6.13 9.26
C THR A 20 2.09 7.03 9.46
N ILE A 21 2.69 7.45 8.35
CA ILE A 21 3.78 8.43 8.27
C ILE A 21 3.51 9.38 7.09
N PRO A 22 4.25 10.50 6.94
CA PRO A 22 4.08 11.38 5.78
C PRO A 22 4.25 10.61 4.46
N ALA A 23 3.35 10.84 3.50
CA ALA A 23 3.28 10.08 2.24
C ALA A 23 4.61 10.02 1.46
N GLU A 24 5.29 11.17 1.34
CA GLU A 24 6.62 11.25 0.71
C GLU A 24 7.65 10.34 1.37
N ARG A 25 7.61 10.24 2.71
CA ARG A 25 8.48 9.37 3.47
C ARG A 25 8.08 7.90 3.28
N GLN A 26 6.78 7.62 3.20
CA GLN A 26 6.25 6.29 2.96
C GLN A 26 6.70 5.74 1.60
N HIS A 27 6.51 6.51 0.52
CA HIS A 27 6.96 6.13 -0.81
C HIS A 27 8.46 5.78 -0.84
N ARG A 28 9.31 6.67 -0.30
CA ARG A 28 10.77 6.48 -0.28
C ARG A 28 11.22 5.24 0.49
N LEU A 29 10.54 4.91 1.59
CA LEU A 29 10.88 3.75 2.41
C LEU A 29 10.36 2.44 1.82
N VAL A 30 9.18 2.46 1.19
CA VAL A 30 8.50 1.25 0.71
C VAL A 30 8.95 0.86 -0.69
N ALA A 31 9.19 1.81 -1.59
CA ALA A 31 9.53 1.52 -2.99
C ALA A 31 10.69 0.52 -3.17
N PRO A 32 11.80 0.58 -2.39
CA PRO A 32 12.88 -0.40 -2.48
C PRO A 32 12.52 -1.81 -1.96
N CYS A 33 11.43 -1.94 -1.23
CA CYS A 33 10.94 -3.21 -0.67
C CYS A 33 10.01 -3.94 -1.63
N LEU A 34 9.25 -3.22 -2.46
CA LEU A 34 8.19 -3.79 -3.32
C LEU A 34 8.64 -4.97 -4.19
N PRO A 35 9.84 -4.98 -4.82
CA PRO A 35 10.28 -6.12 -5.63
C PRO A 35 10.60 -7.38 -4.83
N HIS A 36 10.50 -7.33 -3.50
CA HIS A 36 10.85 -8.40 -2.58
C HIS A 36 9.69 -8.82 -1.69
N LEU A 37 8.47 -8.38 -2.00
CA LEU A 37 7.25 -8.73 -1.28
C LEU A 37 6.40 -9.68 -2.14
N ASP A 38 5.79 -10.65 -1.48
CA ASP A 38 4.72 -11.47 -2.05
C ASP A 38 3.35 -10.83 -1.76
N LEU A 39 3.22 -10.19 -0.59
CA LEU A 39 2.01 -9.51 -0.14
C LEU A 39 2.28 -8.08 0.32
N LEU A 40 1.37 -7.17 0.00
CA LEU A 40 1.33 -5.80 0.52
C LEU A 40 -0.06 -5.54 1.09
N ILE A 41 -0.15 -5.30 2.40
CA ILE A 41 -1.40 -5.05 3.11
C ILE A 41 -1.48 -3.56 3.41
N VAL A 42 -2.38 -2.86 2.71
CA VAL A 42 -2.51 -1.40 2.77
C VAL A 42 -3.96 -0.96 2.59
N ASN A 43 -4.31 0.19 3.17
CA ASN A 43 -5.57 0.89 2.89
C ASN A 43 -5.44 1.87 1.71
N ASP A 44 -6.55 2.51 1.35
CA ASP A 44 -6.62 3.45 0.22
C ASP A 44 -5.63 4.62 0.35
N SER A 45 -5.46 5.19 1.55
CA SER A 45 -4.54 6.33 1.75
C SER A 45 -3.09 5.90 1.54
N GLU A 46 -2.73 4.73 2.06
CA GLU A 46 -1.40 4.15 2.01
C GLU A 46 -0.99 3.74 0.58
N ILE A 47 -1.88 3.08 -0.16
CA ILE A 47 -1.60 2.73 -1.56
C ILE A 47 -1.47 4.00 -2.41
N GLY A 48 -2.26 5.04 -2.14
CA GLY A 48 -2.12 6.34 -2.80
C GLY A 48 -0.75 6.97 -2.55
N ALA A 49 -0.30 6.97 -1.30
CA ALA A 49 1.02 7.45 -0.93
C ALA A 49 2.16 6.68 -1.61
N ILE A 50 2.10 5.34 -1.64
CA ILE A 50 3.15 4.52 -2.30
C ILE A 50 3.10 4.67 -3.82
N ALA A 51 1.91 4.72 -4.43
CA ALA A 51 1.76 4.81 -5.88
C ALA A 51 1.97 6.22 -6.45
N GLY A 52 2.08 7.24 -5.59
CA GLY A 52 2.08 8.64 -6.04
C GLY A 52 0.75 9.05 -6.68
N ALA A 53 -0.35 8.43 -6.26
CA ALA A 53 -1.68 8.60 -6.82
C ALA A 53 -2.65 9.13 -5.77
N LYS A 54 -3.59 9.98 -6.20
CA LYS A 54 -4.69 10.42 -5.34
C LYS A 54 -5.78 9.34 -5.34
N THR A 55 -5.98 8.72 -4.18
CA THR A 55 -6.94 7.62 -3.96
C THR A 55 -7.99 7.97 -2.91
N VAL A 56 -7.79 9.07 -2.17
CA VAL A 56 -8.69 9.55 -1.11
C VAL A 56 -8.98 11.03 -1.32
N ALA A 57 -10.26 11.40 -1.22
CA ALA A 57 -10.75 12.77 -1.26
C ALA A 57 -11.75 12.99 -0.12
N GLY A 58 -11.55 14.03 0.69
CA GLY A 58 -12.43 14.32 1.83
C GLY A 58 -12.52 13.18 2.87
N GLY A 59 -11.43 12.43 3.05
CA GLY A 59 -11.36 11.29 3.97
C GLY A 59 -12.10 10.03 3.49
N GLN A 60 -12.54 9.99 2.24
CA GLN A 60 -13.20 8.82 1.63
C GLN A 60 -12.45 8.39 0.37
N THR A 61 -12.56 7.11 0.01
CA THR A 61 -12.08 6.58 -1.26
C THR A 61 -12.59 7.44 -2.42
N ASP A 62 -11.67 7.89 -3.26
CA ASP A 62 -11.94 8.70 -4.45
C ASP A 62 -12.47 7.80 -5.58
N LEU A 63 -13.74 7.41 -5.45
CA LEU A 63 -14.42 6.56 -6.42
C LEU A 63 -15.03 7.39 -7.55
N PRO A 64 -14.95 6.93 -8.82
CA PRO A 64 -15.66 7.58 -9.90
C PRO A 64 -17.19 7.55 -9.68
N PRO A 65 -17.96 8.46 -10.32
CA PRO A 65 -19.39 8.69 -10.04
C PRO A 65 -20.33 7.47 -10.11
N ALA A 66 -19.90 6.34 -10.64
CA ALA A 66 -20.69 5.12 -10.74
C ALA A 66 -19.97 3.91 -10.12
N ARG A 67 -19.85 3.86 -8.79
CA ARG A 67 -19.61 2.61 -8.02
C ARG A 67 -19.75 2.75 -6.50
N ARG A 68 -20.57 3.67 -5.99
CA ARG A 68 -21.03 3.57 -4.59
C ARG A 68 -22.13 2.52 -4.50
N ARG A 69 -21.77 1.26 -4.28
CA ARG A 69 -22.74 0.26 -3.83
C ARG A 69 -23.25 0.74 -2.47
N ARG A 70 -24.52 1.15 -2.41
CA ARG A 70 -25.17 1.52 -1.14
C ARG A 70 -25.07 0.32 -0.19
N ALA A 71 -24.58 0.55 1.03
CA ALA A 71 -24.70 -0.44 2.09
C ALA A 71 -26.20 -0.69 2.37
N PRO A 72 -26.63 -1.94 2.59
CA PRO A 72 -28.00 -2.21 3.01
C PRO A 72 -28.28 -1.50 4.34
N ARG A 73 -29.49 -0.93 4.43
CA ARG A 73 -30.00 -0.18 5.60
C ARG A 73 -30.15 -1.08 6.82
#